data_AF-A6WH10-F1
#
_entry.id   AF-A6WH10-F1
#
_cell.length_a   1.000
_cell.length_b   1.000
_cell.length_c   1.000
_cell.angle_alpha   90.00
_cell.angle_beta   90.00
_cell.angle_gamma   90.00
#
_symmetry.space_group_name_H-M   'P 1'
#
loop_
_entity.id
_entity.type
_entity.pdbx_description
1 polymer ?
#
loop_
_entity_poly.entity_id
_entity_poly.type
_entity_poly.pdbx_seq_one_letter_code
_entity_poly.pdbx_strand_id
1 'polypeptide(L)'
;MQRFTTSRLAAASAAVAVLLLAGCGNNDDIDFGSDPQQGSSSTSSPTPSVDTEQLEQQKVLEGYNAYWTTYDATAAQPSPDKAVVSQALTPVAVDPALDTSVNDIVNAALAGQKAYGNYVVDPKTPVFQNEEHTEALVTDCIDSSQSGWEDATTGQKLTVGVPAVSSKATLVKGDDGTWRMSQVTFDDTVTCS
;
A
#
# COMPACT_ATOMS: atom_id res chain seq x y z
N MET A 1 28.94 -5.08 31.76
CA MET A 1 27.89 -5.65 32.63
C MET A 1 27.31 -4.53 33.51
N GLN A 2 26.25 -3.85 33.06
CA GLN A 2 25.59 -2.80 33.83
C GLN A 2 24.08 -3.04 33.84
N ARG A 3 23.67 -3.54 35.02
CA ARG A 3 22.38 -3.60 35.71
C ARG A 3 21.12 -3.10 34.98
N PHE A 4 20.26 -4.07 34.69
CA PHE A 4 18.82 -3.92 34.55
C PHE A 4 18.22 -3.26 35.79
N THR A 5 17.34 -2.26 35.59
CA THR A 5 16.41 -1.82 36.63
C THR A 5 15.01 -1.77 36.02
N THR A 6 14.23 -2.80 36.33
CA THR A 6 12.80 -2.92 36.05
C THR A 6 12.02 -2.01 37.01
N SER A 7 11.07 -1.23 36.49
CA SER A 7 9.99 -0.66 37.29
C SER A 7 8.67 -1.28 36.87
N ARG A 8 8.04 -1.98 37.82
CA ARG A 8 6.64 -2.40 37.78
C ARG A 8 5.83 -1.46 38.67
N LEU A 9 4.66 -1.04 38.20
CA LEU A 9 3.45 -0.64 38.96
C LEU A 9 2.35 -0.49 37.87
N ALA A 10 1.40 -1.40 37.67
CA ALA A 10 0.30 -1.90 38.51
C ALA A 10 -0.94 -0.98 38.52
N ALA A 11 -2.08 -1.61 38.18
CA ALA A 11 -3.49 -1.28 38.51
C ALA A 11 -4.15 -0.07 37.82
N ALA A 12 -5.46 0.00 37.60
CA ALA A 12 -6.61 -0.91 37.51
C ALA A 12 -7.86 -0.01 37.27
N SER A 13 -8.92 -0.57 36.66
CA SER A 13 -10.34 -0.11 36.82
C SER A 13 -10.74 1.20 36.12
N ALA A 14 -11.97 1.48 35.66
CA ALA A 14 -13.23 0.78 35.39
C ALA A 14 -14.21 1.85 34.80
N ALA A 15 -15.39 1.40 34.34
CA ALA A 15 -16.68 2.15 34.21
C ALA A 15 -17.17 2.60 32.81
N VAL A 16 -18.00 1.74 32.21
CA VAL A 16 -19.43 1.92 31.86
C VAL A 16 -19.98 3.35 31.69
N ALA A 17 -20.61 3.61 30.54
CA ALA A 17 -21.89 4.35 30.44
C ALA A 17 -22.59 4.09 29.09
N VAL A 18 -23.76 3.46 29.16
CA VAL A 18 -24.76 3.33 28.10
C VAL A 18 -25.64 4.59 28.13
N LEU A 19 -25.86 5.26 26.99
CA LEU A 19 -26.97 6.19 26.82
C LEU A 19 -27.57 6.04 25.41
N LEU A 20 -28.75 5.42 25.38
CA LEU A 20 -29.71 5.40 24.29
C LEU A 20 -30.47 6.73 24.27
N LEU A 21 -30.58 7.37 23.11
CA LEU A 21 -31.60 8.40 22.86
C LEU A 21 -32.28 8.08 21.53
N ALA A 22 -33.43 7.41 21.65
CA ALA A 22 -34.45 7.34 20.61
C ALA A 22 -35.15 8.70 20.52
N GLY A 23 -35.13 9.31 19.34
CA GLY A 23 -35.92 10.50 19.03
C GLY A 23 -37.05 10.15 18.07
N CYS A 24 -38.17 9.69 18.60
CA CYS A 24 -39.45 9.67 17.87
C CYS A 24 -40.18 10.98 18.17
N GLY A 25 -40.32 11.84 17.15
CA GLY A 25 -41.22 12.97 17.15
C GLY A 25 -42.40 12.67 16.22
N ASN A 26 -43.61 12.76 16.76
CA ASN A 26 -44.88 12.52 16.08
C ASN A 26 -45.73 13.80 16.14
N ASN A 27 -46.59 13.99 15.11
CA ASN A 27 -47.76 14.89 15.03
C ASN A 27 -47.49 16.38 14.71
N ASP A 28 -48.21 17.09 13.83
CA ASP A 28 -49.50 16.88 13.14
C ASP A 28 -49.62 17.80 11.89
N ASP A 29 -50.67 17.52 11.12
CA ASP A 29 -51.42 18.39 10.17
C ASP A 29 -51.20 18.32 8.66
N ILE A 30 -52.37 18.16 8.02
CA ILE A 30 -52.68 17.91 6.61
C ILE A 30 -52.93 19.25 5.93
N ASP A 31 -52.35 19.49 4.75
CA ASP A 31 -52.96 20.36 3.74
C ASP A 31 -52.76 19.79 2.33
N PHE A 32 -53.86 19.70 1.60
CA PHE A 32 -53.93 19.21 0.23
C PHE A 32 -53.63 20.37 -0.73
N GLY A 33 -52.36 20.53 -1.08
CA GLY A 33 -51.92 21.35 -2.21
C GLY A 33 -51.33 20.47 -3.30
N SER A 34 -52.10 20.21 -4.36
CA SER A 34 -51.62 19.54 -5.57
C SER A 34 -50.74 20.50 -6.39
N ASP A 35 -49.42 20.26 -6.41
CA ASP A 35 -48.50 20.82 -7.41
C ASP A 35 -47.41 19.77 -7.74
N PRO A 36 -47.03 19.54 -9.01
CA PRO A 36 -46.24 18.39 -9.39
C PRO A 36 -44.78 18.52 -8.94
N GLN A 37 -44.40 17.61 -8.05
CA GLN A 37 -43.12 16.89 -8.04
C GLN A 37 -41.90 17.73 -8.45
N GLN A 38 -41.45 18.56 -7.51
CA GLN A 38 -40.07 19.04 -7.49
C GLN A 38 -39.17 17.82 -7.27
N GLY A 39 -38.70 17.25 -8.38
CA GLY A 39 -37.84 16.08 -8.38
C GLY A 39 -36.55 16.40 -7.63
N SER A 40 -36.41 15.85 -6.43
CA SER A 40 -35.11 15.65 -5.81
C SER A 40 -34.27 14.87 -6.81
N SER A 41 -33.36 15.55 -7.49
CA SER A 41 -32.29 14.90 -8.23
C SER A 41 -31.41 14.20 -7.21
N SER A 42 -31.76 12.96 -6.88
CA SER A 42 -30.80 12.00 -6.34
C SER A 42 -29.73 11.85 -7.41
N THR A 43 -28.62 12.56 -7.24
CA THR A 43 -27.39 12.31 -7.99
C THR A 43 -26.89 10.93 -7.54
N SER A 44 -27.40 9.89 -8.19
CA SER A 44 -26.85 8.56 -8.06
C SER A 44 -25.46 8.59 -8.68
N SER A 45 -24.42 8.53 -7.85
CA SER A 45 -23.07 8.26 -8.37
C SER A 45 -23.13 6.95 -9.16
N PRO A 46 -22.66 6.93 -10.42
CA PRO A 46 -22.69 5.72 -11.22
C PRO A 46 -21.76 4.68 -10.60
N THR A 47 -22.30 3.54 -10.18
CA THR A 47 -21.48 2.37 -9.87
C THR A 47 -20.76 1.92 -11.15
N PRO A 48 -19.45 1.66 -11.11
CA PRO A 48 -18.70 1.19 -12.27
C PRO A 48 -19.28 -0.12 -12.83
N SER A 49 -19.29 -0.26 -14.16
CA SER A 49 -19.61 -1.54 -14.79
C SER A 49 -18.47 -2.55 -14.58
N VAL A 50 -18.79 -3.84 -14.62
CA VAL A 50 -17.80 -4.94 -14.48
C VAL A 50 -16.62 -4.77 -15.44
N ASP A 51 -16.86 -4.39 -16.69
CA ASP A 51 -15.80 -4.15 -17.68
C ASP A 51 -14.91 -2.97 -17.31
N THR A 52 -15.48 -1.92 -16.69
CA THR A 52 -14.74 -0.75 -16.22
C THR A 52 -13.88 -1.11 -15.00
N GLU A 53 -14.43 -1.92 -14.09
CA GLU A 53 -13.73 -2.40 -12.91
C GLU A 53 -12.53 -3.27 -13.28
N GLN A 54 -12.71 -4.23 -14.19
CA GLN A 54 -11.62 -5.10 -14.66
C GLN A 54 -10.50 -4.32 -15.34
N LEU A 55 -10.85 -3.33 -16.16
CA LEU A 55 -9.86 -2.45 -16.79
C LEU A 55 -9.08 -1.65 -15.72
N GLU A 56 -9.76 -1.21 -14.67
CA GLU A 56 -9.12 -0.45 -13.61
C GLU A 56 -8.23 -1.33 -12.72
N GLN A 57 -8.65 -2.55 -12.41
CA GLN A 57 -7.83 -3.56 -11.74
C GLN A 57 -6.54 -3.86 -12.52
N GLN A 58 -6.63 -3.93 -13.85
CA GLN A 58 -5.46 -4.13 -14.71
C GLN A 58 -4.44 -2.98 -14.56
N LYS A 59 -4.90 -1.72 -14.48
CA LYS A 59 -4.01 -0.57 -14.27
C LYS A 59 -3.35 -0.57 -12.88
N VAL A 60 -4.07 -1.04 -11.85
CA VAL A 60 -3.48 -1.23 -10.51
C VAL A 60 -2.34 -2.24 -10.60
N LEU A 61 -2.56 -3.37 -11.27
CA LEU A 61 -1.52 -4.39 -11.46
C LEU A 61 -0.34 -3.87 -12.29
N GLU A 62 -0.57 -3.04 -13.30
CA GLU A 62 0.49 -2.38 -14.05
C GLU A 62 1.35 -1.47 -13.16
N GLY A 63 0.72 -0.64 -12.32
CA GLY A 63 1.43 0.20 -11.35
C GLY A 63 2.23 -0.62 -10.33
N TYR A 64 1.64 -1.72 -9.85
CA TYR A 64 2.29 -2.65 -8.92
C TYR A 64 3.54 -3.30 -9.53
N ASN A 65 3.43 -3.82 -10.75
CA ASN A 65 4.55 -4.43 -11.46
C ASN A 65 5.63 -3.40 -11.83
N ALA A 66 5.21 -2.20 -12.22
CA ALA A 66 6.12 -1.10 -12.53
C ALA A 66 6.95 -0.70 -11.30
N TYR A 67 6.35 -0.69 -10.11
CA TYR A 67 7.06 -0.44 -8.86
C TYR A 67 8.21 -1.43 -8.65
N TRP A 68 7.93 -2.73 -8.64
CA TRP A 68 8.96 -3.76 -8.39
C TRP A 68 10.05 -3.78 -9.45
N THR A 69 9.66 -3.65 -10.72
CA THR A 69 10.63 -3.59 -11.83
C THR A 69 11.56 -2.39 -11.70
N THR A 70 11.01 -1.23 -11.35
CA THR A 70 11.79 0.01 -11.18
C THR A 70 12.66 -0.05 -9.93
N TYR A 71 12.15 -0.61 -8.84
CA TYR A 71 12.89 -0.84 -7.61
C TYR A 71 14.13 -1.69 -7.87
N ASP A 72 13.95 -2.88 -8.47
CA ASP A 72 15.05 -3.80 -8.77
C ASP A 72 16.10 -3.16 -9.68
N ALA A 73 15.65 -2.52 -10.76
CA ALA A 73 16.55 -1.86 -11.70
C ALA A 73 17.33 -0.71 -11.08
N THR A 74 16.72 0.03 -10.15
CA THR A 74 17.36 1.16 -9.46
C THR A 74 18.34 0.66 -8.39
N ALA A 75 17.93 -0.34 -7.60
CA ALA A 75 18.74 -0.91 -6.53
C ALA A 75 19.98 -1.67 -7.04
N ALA A 76 19.93 -2.20 -8.27
CA ALA A 76 21.05 -2.86 -8.91
C ALA A 76 22.13 -1.90 -9.44
N GLN A 77 21.88 -0.59 -9.46
CA GLN A 77 22.87 0.39 -9.91
C GLN A 77 24.04 0.48 -8.92
N PRO A 78 25.28 0.66 -9.41
CA PRO A 78 26.42 0.89 -8.53
C PRO A 78 26.35 2.32 -7.95
N SER A 79 26.21 2.42 -6.63
CA SER A 79 26.29 3.70 -5.89
C SER A 79 25.39 4.84 -6.40
N PRO A 80 24.08 4.61 -6.65
CA PRO A 80 23.19 5.68 -7.08
C PRO A 80 23.05 6.74 -5.98
N ASP A 81 23.07 8.02 -6.37
CA ASP A 81 22.78 9.10 -5.44
C ASP A 81 21.27 9.24 -5.18
N LYS A 82 20.91 9.94 -4.11
CA LYS A 82 19.51 10.13 -3.72
C LYS A 82 18.65 10.75 -4.82
N ALA A 83 19.19 11.70 -5.59
CA ALA A 83 18.40 12.37 -6.63
C ALA A 83 18.05 11.41 -7.78
N VAL A 84 19.00 10.56 -8.18
CA VAL A 84 18.78 9.49 -9.18
C VAL A 84 17.72 8.51 -8.67
N VAL A 85 17.84 8.03 -7.44
CA VAL A 85 16.89 7.07 -6.86
C VAL A 85 15.49 7.67 -6.75
N SER A 86 15.37 8.89 -6.20
CA SER A 86 14.08 9.57 -6.09
C SER A 86 13.45 9.83 -7.45
N GLN A 87 14.22 10.27 -8.45
CA GLN A 87 13.72 10.50 -9.80
C GLN A 87 13.18 9.21 -10.43
N ALA A 88 13.87 8.08 -10.23
CA ALA A 88 13.45 6.79 -10.76
C ALA A 88 12.16 6.29 -10.10
N LEU A 89 11.99 6.45 -8.79
CA LEU A 89 10.87 5.87 -8.04
C LEU A 89 9.61 6.74 -7.99
N THR A 90 9.72 8.06 -8.11
CA THR A 90 8.55 8.99 -8.05
C THR A 90 7.42 8.63 -9.04
N PRO A 91 7.69 8.15 -10.27
CA PRO A 91 6.63 7.74 -11.18
C PRO A 91 5.78 6.55 -10.69
N VAL A 92 6.33 5.70 -9.80
CA VAL A 92 5.73 4.42 -9.40
C VAL A 92 5.43 4.32 -7.90
N ALA A 93 5.88 5.27 -7.10
CA ALA A 93 5.68 5.29 -5.66
C ALA A 93 5.34 6.70 -5.16
N VAL A 94 4.58 6.75 -4.07
CA VAL A 94 4.30 7.94 -3.25
C VAL A 94 4.57 7.61 -1.78
N ASP A 95 4.60 8.63 -0.93
CA ASP A 95 4.88 8.43 0.49
C ASP A 95 3.76 7.66 1.20
N PRO A 96 4.09 6.81 2.20
CA PRO A 96 5.43 6.56 2.75
C PRO A 96 6.32 5.55 1.98
N ALA A 97 5.80 4.84 0.98
CA ALA A 97 6.59 3.84 0.25
C ALA A 97 7.77 4.46 -0.51
N LEU A 98 7.59 5.62 -1.15
CA LEU A 98 8.66 6.33 -1.87
C LEU A 98 9.85 6.61 -0.95
N ASP A 99 9.63 7.29 0.17
CA ASP A 99 10.68 7.58 1.14
C ASP A 99 11.37 6.31 1.67
N THR A 100 10.62 5.26 1.95
CA THR A 100 11.18 3.98 2.44
C THR A 100 12.14 3.38 1.40
N SER A 101 11.72 3.30 0.14
CA SER A 101 12.50 2.69 -0.94
C SER A 101 13.71 3.53 -1.34
N VAL A 102 13.58 4.86 -1.33
CA VAL A 102 14.72 5.76 -1.54
C VAL A 102 15.75 5.56 -0.44
N ASN A 103 15.33 5.50 0.82
CA ASN A 103 16.24 5.33 1.94
C ASN A 103 16.92 3.95 1.93
N ASP A 104 16.21 2.87 1.59
CA ASP A 104 16.81 1.53 1.52
C ASP A 104 17.95 1.48 0.48
N ILE A 105 17.67 1.90 -0.75
CA ILE A 105 18.65 1.89 -1.84
C ILE A 105 19.85 2.81 -1.54
N VAL A 106 19.60 4.03 -1.05
CA VAL A 106 20.68 4.98 -0.75
C VAL A 106 21.54 4.49 0.42
N ASN A 107 20.95 3.91 1.45
CA ASN A 107 21.71 3.38 2.59
C ASN A 107 22.55 2.16 2.19
N ALA A 108 22.02 1.27 1.36
CA ALA A 108 22.77 0.15 0.79
C ALA A 108 23.97 0.66 -0.05
N ALA A 109 23.73 1.65 -0.91
CA ALA A 109 24.78 2.29 -1.72
C ALA A 109 25.89 2.90 -0.85
N LEU A 110 25.53 3.62 0.22
CA LEU A 110 26.49 4.18 1.19
C LEU A 110 27.29 3.11 1.94
N ALA A 111 26.71 1.91 2.11
CA ALA A 111 27.38 0.75 2.67
C ALA A 111 28.25 -0.02 1.66
N GLY A 112 28.37 0.46 0.42
CA GLY A 112 29.12 -0.22 -0.65
C GLY A 112 28.40 -1.43 -1.24
N GLN A 113 27.07 -1.46 -1.14
CA GLN A 113 26.23 -2.57 -1.59
C GLN A 113 25.39 -2.17 -2.80
N LYS A 114 24.96 -3.18 -3.56
CA LYS A 114 23.91 -3.06 -4.59
C LYS A 114 23.04 -4.31 -4.58
N ALA A 115 21.83 -4.21 -5.09
CA ALA A 115 20.96 -5.37 -5.22
C ALA A 115 21.45 -6.29 -6.34
N TYR A 116 21.18 -7.58 -6.19
CA TYR A 116 21.26 -8.58 -7.25
C TYR A 116 19.94 -9.34 -7.35
N GLY A 117 19.69 -9.93 -8.52
CA GLY A 117 18.44 -10.65 -8.78
C GLY A 117 17.23 -9.71 -8.79
N ASN A 118 16.05 -10.31 -8.78
CA ASN A 118 14.78 -9.61 -8.89
C ASN A 118 13.77 -10.20 -7.91
N TYR A 119 12.83 -9.39 -7.44
CA TYR A 119 11.62 -9.91 -6.81
C TYR A 119 10.74 -10.57 -7.87
N VAL A 120 10.26 -11.78 -7.60
CA VAL A 120 9.26 -12.46 -8.42
C VAL A 120 7.91 -12.29 -7.74
N VAL A 121 7.00 -11.60 -8.44
CA VAL A 121 5.66 -11.22 -7.95
C VAL A 121 4.58 -12.12 -8.56
N ASP A 122 3.56 -12.48 -7.77
CA ASP A 122 2.35 -13.23 -8.15
C ASP A 122 1.07 -12.58 -7.55
N PRO A 123 0.79 -11.31 -7.91
CA PRO A 123 -0.27 -10.54 -7.28
C PRO A 123 -1.65 -11.14 -7.56
N LYS A 124 -2.49 -11.18 -6.53
CA LYS A 124 -3.92 -11.52 -6.68
C LYS A 124 -4.69 -10.32 -7.26
N THR A 125 -5.92 -10.57 -7.67
CA THR A 125 -6.81 -9.51 -8.18
C THR A 125 -6.91 -8.37 -7.14
N PRO A 126 -6.67 -7.11 -7.55
CA PRO A 126 -6.77 -5.97 -6.65
C PRO A 126 -8.20 -5.79 -6.12
N VAL A 127 -8.30 -5.28 -4.89
CA VAL A 127 -9.58 -4.93 -4.25
C VAL A 127 -9.62 -3.43 -4.02
N PHE A 128 -10.57 -2.73 -4.64
CA PHE A 128 -10.79 -1.30 -4.39
C PHE A 128 -11.25 -1.07 -2.95
N GLN A 129 -10.69 -0.05 -2.30
CA GLN A 129 -10.97 0.30 -0.91
C GLN A 129 -12.07 1.38 -0.78
N ASN A 130 -12.50 1.96 -1.89
CA ASN A 130 -13.53 2.99 -1.96
C ASN A 130 -14.34 2.90 -3.25
N GLU A 131 -15.50 3.57 -3.30
CA GLU A 131 -16.42 3.53 -4.46
C GLU A 131 -15.87 4.30 -5.67
N GLU A 132 -14.98 5.27 -5.42
CA GLU A 132 -14.36 6.09 -6.46
C GLU A 132 -13.22 5.38 -7.19
N HIS A 133 -12.82 4.18 -6.74
CA HIS A 133 -11.70 3.40 -7.27
C HIS A 133 -10.40 4.23 -7.32
N THR A 134 -10.10 4.95 -6.24
CA THR A 134 -8.87 5.76 -6.09
C THR A 134 -7.84 5.13 -5.17
N GLU A 135 -8.22 4.08 -4.45
CA GLU A 135 -7.34 3.29 -3.58
C GLU A 135 -7.61 1.81 -3.80
N ALA A 136 -6.55 0.99 -3.90
CA ALA A 136 -6.64 -0.43 -4.12
C ALA A 136 -5.64 -1.21 -3.25
N LEU A 137 -6.07 -2.35 -2.74
CA LEU A 137 -5.24 -3.31 -2.02
C LEU A 137 -4.85 -4.45 -2.96
N VAL A 138 -3.56 -4.76 -3.02
CA VAL A 138 -2.98 -5.91 -3.70
C VAL A 138 -2.39 -6.85 -2.66
N THR A 139 -2.81 -8.11 -2.68
CA THR A 139 -2.15 -9.18 -1.91
C THR A 139 -1.28 -9.98 -2.86
N ASP A 140 -0.06 -10.29 -2.44
CA ASP A 140 0.93 -10.99 -3.27
C ASP A 140 1.75 -11.97 -2.44
N CYS A 141 2.27 -13.00 -3.11
CA CYS A 141 3.25 -13.95 -2.66
C CYS A 141 4.58 -13.70 -3.38
N ILE A 142 5.46 -12.93 -2.75
CA ILE A 142 6.72 -12.51 -3.36
C ILE A 142 7.81 -13.54 -3.10
N ASP A 143 8.46 -14.02 -4.17
CA ASP A 143 9.67 -14.83 -4.08
C ASP A 143 10.92 -13.96 -4.29
N SER A 144 11.75 -13.92 -3.23
CA SER A 144 13.05 -13.22 -3.20
C SER A 144 14.21 -14.18 -2.99
N SER A 145 14.00 -15.51 -3.09
CA SER A 145 15.01 -16.53 -2.83
C SER A 145 16.24 -16.46 -3.75
N GLN A 146 16.12 -15.72 -4.85
CA GLN A 146 17.20 -15.48 -5.81
C GLN A 146 17.65 -14.02 -5.88
N SER A 147 17.18 -13.17 -4.97
CA SER A 147 17.58 -11.76 -4.85
C SER A 147 18.21 -11.48 -3.49
N GLY A 148 18.81 -10.30 -3.35
CA GLY A 148 19.47 -9.85 -2.13
C GLY A 148 20.46 -8.71 -2.40
N TRP A 149 21.30 -8.45 -1.41
CA TRP A 149 22.37 -7.46 -1.50
C TRP A 149 23.71 -8.15 -1.74
N GLU A 150 24.54 -7.58 -2.60
CA GLU A 150 25.92 -7.97 -2.81
C GLU A 150 26.87 -6.79 -2.61
N ASP A 151 28.12 -7.10 -2.25
CA ASP A 151 29.20 -6.11 -2.25
C ASP A 151 29.41 -5.59 -3.68
N ALA A 152 29.29 -4.28 -3.87
CA ALA A 152 29.27 -3.66 -5.19
C ALA A 152 30.62 -3.78 -5.93
N THR A 153 31.72 -4.02 -5.22
CA THR A 153 33.07 -4.13 -5.80
C THR A 153 33.43 -5.56 -6.17
N THR A 154 33.13 -6.51 -5.28
CA THR A 154 33.55 -7.92 -5.37
C THR A 154 32.46 -8.83 -5.93
N GLY A 155 31.19 -8.41 -5.90
CA GLY A 155 30.04 -9.25 -6.25
C GLY A 155 29.76 -10.35 -5.22
N GLN A 156 30.38 -10.28 -4.03
CA GLN A 156 30.09 -11.24 -2.97
C GLN A 156 28.67 -11.01 -2.45
N LYS A 157 27.80 -12.03 -2.55
CA LYS A 157 26.46 -12.02 -1.95
C LYS A 157 26.56 -11.87 -0.43
N LEU A 158 25.91 -10.85 0.11
CA LEU A 158 25.88 -10.50 1.53
C LEU A 158 24.61 -11.00 2.20
N THR A 159 23.49 -10.92 1.50
CA THR A 159 22.19 -11.44 1.93
C THR A 159 21.57 -12.27 0.82
N VAL A 160 20.58 -13.09 1.19
CA VAL A 160 19.71 -13.79 0.25
C VAL A 160 18.29 -13.68 0.80
N GLY A 161 17.34 -13.37 -0.07
CA GLY A 161 15.94 -13.33 0.30
C GLY A 161 15.38 -14.73 0.56
N VAL A 162 14.07 -14.78 0.80
CA VAL A 162 13.35 -16.01 1.12
C VAL A 162 12.20 -16.22 0.11
N PRO A 163 11.80 -17.48 -0.12
CA PRO A 163 10.72 -17.77 -1.06
C PRO A 163 9.34 -17.43 -0.45
N ALA A 164 8.42 -17.01 -1.32
CA ALA A 164 6.98 -17.01 -1.10
C ALA A 164 6.49 -16.29 0.18
N VAL A 165 6.99 -15.07 0.42
CA VAL A 165 6.55 -14.21 1.53
C VAL A 165 5.23 -13.55 1.19
N SER A 166 4.26 -13.65 2.09
CA SER A 166 3.00 -12.93 1.97
C SER A 166 3.24 -11.41 2.10
N SER A 167 2.65 -10.65 1.19
CA SER A 167 2.70 -9.19 1.21
C SER A 167 1.32 -8.58 0.97
N LYS A 168 1.16 -7.39 1.51
CA LYS A 168 0.01 -6.51 1.27
C LYS A 168 0.52 -5.14 0.84
N ALA A 169 0.03 -4.68 -0.29
CA ALA A 169 0.40 -3.41 -0.88
C ALA A 169 -0.84 -2.55 -1.11
N THR A 170 -0.75 -1.27 -0.75
CA THR A 170 -1.77 -0.27 -1.06
C THR A 170 -1.26 0.61 -2.19
N LEU A 171 -2.04 0.70 -3.26
CA LEU A 171 -1.80 1.63 -4.35
C LEU A 171 -2.86 2.73 -4.31
N VAL A 172 -2.43 3.93 -4.67
CA VAL A 172 -3.32 5.09 -4.80
C VAL A 172 -3.22 5.65 -6.21
N LYS A 173 -4.35 6.12 -6.72
CA LYS A 173 -4.45 6.77 -8.01
C LYS A 173 -4.21 8.27 -7.85
N GLY A 174 -3.19 8.78 -8.53
CA GLY A 174 -2.95 10.22 -8.58
C GLY A 174 -4.01 10.95 -9.40
N ASP A 175 -4.03 12.28 -9.29
CA ASP A 175 -4.87 13.15 -10.13
C ASP A 175 -4.57 13.01 -11.63
N ASP A 176 -3.37 12.53 -11.96
CA ASP A 176 -2.94 12.18 -13.31
C ASP A 176 -3.44 10.80 -13.79
N GLY A 177 -4.23 10.12 -12.97
CA GLY A 177 -4.79 8.80 -13.25
C GLY A 177 -3.78 7.65 -13.11
N THR A 178 -2.55 7.91 -12.65
CA THR A 178 -1.51 6.90 -12.52
C THR A 178 -1.54 6.26 -11.14
N TRP A 179 -1.54 4.93 -11.10
CA TRP A 179 -1.47 4.14 -9.88
C TRP A 179 -0.03 4.04 -9.37
N ARG A 180 0.17 4.37 -8.09
CA ARG A 180 1.48 4.35 -7.44
C ARG A 180 1.42 3.60 -6.12
N MET A 181 2.50 2.88 -5.81
CA MET A 181 2.69 2.25 -4.51
C MET A 181 2.71 3.31 -3.41
N SER A 182 1.81 3.21 -2.44
CA SER A 182 1.81 4.10 -1.25
C SER A 182 2.33 3.39 -0.01
N GLN A 183 2.10 2.08 0.09
CA GLN A 183 2.51 1.27 1.22
C GLN A 183 2.72 -0.17 0.78
N VAL A 184 3.72 -0.84 1.38
CA VAL A 184 3.88 -2.29 1.29
C VAL A 184 4.27 -2.84 2.66
N THR A 185 3.69 -3.96 3.04
CA THR A 185 4.01 -4.70 4.26
C THR A 185 4.22 -6.16 3.94
N PHE A 186 5.18 -6.77 4.62
CA PHE A 186 5.51 -8.19 4.49
C PHE A 186 5.17 -8.91 5.79
N ASP A 187 4.67 -10.14 5.66
CA ASP A 187 4.43 -11.05 6.78
C ASP A 187 5.20 -12.36 6.52
N ASP A 188 6.35 -12.49 7.16
CA ASP A 188 7.21 -13.67 7.07
C ASP A 188 6.71 -14.85 7.91
N THR A 189 5.65 -14.66 8.70
CA THR A 189 4.97 -15.73 9.44
C THR A 189 3.91 -16.44 8.60
N VAL A 190 3.51 -15.84 7.46
CA VAL A 190 2.55 -16.40 6.52
C VAL A 190 3.28 -16.82 5.24
N THR A 191 3.55 -18.11 5.12
CA THR A 191 4.02 -18.70 3.87
C THR A 191 2.87 -18.89 2.90
N CYS A 192 3.06 -18.45 1.66
CA CYS A 192 2.12 -18.73 0.59
C CYS A 192 2.16 -20.21 0.22
N SER A 193 0.99 -20.85 0.23
CA SER A 193 0.77 -22.28 -0.03
C SER A 193 0.34 -22.57 -1.46
#